data_AF-L7MS98-F1
#
_entry.id   AF-L7MS98-F1
#
_cell.length_a   1.000
_cell.length_b   1.000
_cell.length_c   1.000
_cell.angle_alpha   90.00
_cell.angle_beta   90.00
_cell.angle_gamma   90.00
#
_symmetry.space_group_name_H-M   'P 1'
#
loop_
_entity.id
_entity.type
_entity.pdbx_description
1 polymer ?
#
loop_
_entity_poly.entity_id
_entity_poly.type
_entity_poly.pdbx_seq_one_letter_code
_entity_poly.pdbx_strand_id
1 'polypeptide(L)'
;KQMEAEFRKQEEVLMKFRAHETNLLIATSIVEEGVDIPKCNLVVRFDLPTEYRSYVQSKGRARAPISNYIMLADTDKIKSFEEDLKTYKAIEKILRNKCSKSVDTGETDIEPVVDDDDVFPPYVLRPEDGGPRVTVNTAIGHINR
;
A
#
# COMPACT_ATOMS: atom_id res chain seq x y z
N LYS A 1 12.99 29.49 19.17
CA LYS A 1 11.84 30.43 19.06
C LYS A 1 11.21 30.44 17.66
N GLN A 2 11.93 30.75 16.57
CA GLN A 2 11.35 30.68 15.21
C GLN A 2 11.03 29.24 14.76
N MET A 3 11.97 28.31 14.94
CA MET A 3 11.79 26.89 14.59
C MET A 3 10.60 26.22 15.30
N GLU A 4 10.35 26.61 16.55
CA GLU A 4 9.23 26.11 17.37
C GLU A 4 7.87 26.64 16.87
N ALA A 5 7.84 27.88 16.40
CA ALA A 5 6.65 28.46 15.79
C ALA A 5 6.35 27.83 14.41
N GLU A 6 7.37 27.48 13.63
CA GLU A 6 7.20 26.77 12.36
C GLU A 6 6.70 25.35 12.56
N PHE A 7 7.26 24.61 13.53
CA PHE A 7 6.80 23.28 13.88
C PHE A 7 5.33 23.28 14.32
N ARG A 8 4.94 24.22 15.17
CA ARG A 8 3.56 24.34 15.64
C ARG A 8 2.58 24.63 14.49
N LYS A 9 2.99 25.40 13.48
CA LYS A 9 2.20 25.62 12.26
C LYS A 9 2.07 24.36 11.41
N GLN A 10 3.16 23.61 11.24
CA GLN A 10 3.13 22.33 10.51
C GLN A 10 2.16 21.34 11.17
N GLU A 11 2.23 21.23 12.50
CA GLU A 11 1.33 20.38 13.28
C GLU A 11 -0.14 20.81 13.12
N GLU A 12 -0.43 22.12 13.17
CA GLU A 12 -1.78 22.63 12.96
C GLU A 12 -2.33 22.27 11.57
N VAL A 13 -1.52 22.40 10.51
CA VAL A 13 -1.92 22.02 9.14
C VAL A 13 -2.18 20.52 9.05
N LEU A 14 -1.35 19.69 9.68
CA LEU A 14 -1.55 18.25 9.73
C LEU A 14 -2.81 17.86 10.50
N MET A 15 -3.12 18.56 11.61
CA MET A 15 -4.37 18.36 12.34
C MET A 15 -5.58 18.66 11.46
N LYS A 16 -5.58 19.78 10.73
CA LYS A 16 -6.66 20.13 9.80
C LYS A 16 -6.82 19.11 8.66
N PHE A 17 -5.71 18.57 8.15
CA PHE A 17 -5.75 17.52 7.14
C PHE A 17 -6.34 16.20 7.69
N ARG A 18 -5.97 15.80 8.92
CA ARG A 18 -6.55 14.63 9.60
C ARG A 18 -8.03 14.82 9.94
N ALA A 19 -8.46 16.03 10.23
CA ALA A 19 -9.85 16.40 10.48
C ALA A 19 -10.69 16.54 9.19
N HIS A 20 -10.11 16.32 8.00
CA HIS A 20 -10.74 16.53 6.70
C HIS A 20 -11.19 17.99 6.43
N GLU A 21 -10.65 18.97 7.16
CA GLU A 21 -10.85 20.40 6.86
C GLU A 21 -10.00 20.83 5.66
N THR A 22 -8.84 20.18 5.47
CA THR A 22 -7.95 20.36 4.32
C THR A 22 -7.89 19.08 3.50
N ASN A 23 -8.24 19.14 2.21
CA ASN A 23 -8.28 17.96 1.32
C ASN A 23 -7.01 17.77 0.47
N LEU A 24 -6.15 18.80 0.38
CA LEU A 24 -4.92 18.77 -0.40
C LEU A 24 -3.74 19.17 0.47
N LEU A 25 -2.74 18.30 0.55
CA LEU A 25 -1.48 18.55 1.23
C LEU A 25 -0.36 18.58 0.19
N ILE A 26 0.42 19.66 0.20
CA ILE A 26 1.64 19.78 -0.61
C ILE A 26 2.82 19.79 0.36
N ALA A 27 3.78 18.90 0.15
CA ALA A 27 4.92 18.76 1.02
C ALA A 27 6.18 18.37 0.23
N THR A 28 7.34 18.68 0.79
CA THR A 28 8.64 18.22 0.28
C THR A 28 8.99 16.85 0.87
N SER A 29 10.04 16.21 0.34
CA SER A 29 10.52 14.89 0.76
C SER A 29 10.83 14.77 2.26
N ILE A 30 11.07 15.89 2.94
CA ILE A 30 11.34 15.94 4.39
C ILE A 30 10.12 15.50 5.21
N VAL A 31 8.91 15.66 4.69
CA VAL A 31 7.66 15.29 5.37
C VAL A 31 7.32 13.80 5.17
N GLU A 32 8.01 13.09 4.28
CA GLU A 32 7.73 11.68 3.99
C GLU A 32 8.07 10.77 5.18
N GLU A 33 9.03 11.19 6.01
CA GLU A 33 9.53 10.45 7.15
C GLU A 33 9.11 11.09 8.49
N GLY A 34 8.59 10.28 9.41
CA GLY A 34 8.24 10.71 10.77
C GLY A 34 6.92 11.48 10.91
N VAL A 35 6.24 11.83 9.82
CA VAL A 35 4.93 12.49 9.88
C VAL A 35 3.80 11.48 9.67
N ASP A 36 2.85 11.43 10.60
CA ASP A 36 1.67 10.57 10.47
C ASP A 36 0.59 11.23 9.61
N ILE A 37 0.51 10.81 8.34
CA ILE A 37 -0.48 11.24 7.35
C ILE A 37 -1.49 10.10 7.17
N PRO A 38 -2.81 10.39 7.23
CA PRO A 38 -3.84 9.38 7.03
C PRO A 38 -3.77 8.74 5.63
N LYS A 39 -4.53 7.66 5.43
CA LYS A 39 -4.64 7.02 4.11
C LYS A 39 -5.27 7.98 3.11
N CYS A 40 -4.59 8.22 2.00
CA CYS A 40 -5.03 9.10 0.92
C CYS A 40 -5.56 8.29 -0.27
N ASN A 41 -6.50 8.89 -1.00
CA ASN A 41 -7.05 8.31 -2.23
C ASN A 41 -6.15 8.61 -3.44
N LEU A 42 -5.35 9.67 -3.38
CA LEU A 42 -4.41 10.05 -4.43
C LEU A 42 -3.12 10.52 -3.78
N VAL A 43 -2.00 9.98 -4.25
CA VAL A 43 -0.66 10.44 -3.89
C VAL A 43 0.10 10.69 -5.18
N VAL A 44 0.59 11.91 -5.37
CA VAL A 44 1.36 12.32 -6.55
C VAL A 44 2.76 12.72 -6.10
N ARG A 45 3.78 12.02 -6.59
CA ARG A 45 5.17 12.43 -6.45
C ARG A 45 5.60 13.25 -7.66
N PHE A 46 6.13 14.44 -7.42
CA PHE A 46 6.70 15.26 -8.49
C PHE A 46 8.04 14.70 -8.97
N ASP A 47 8.85 14.19 -8.04
CA ASP A 47 10.14 13.57 -8.33
C ASP A 47 10.13 12.07 -8.03
N LEU A 48 10.84 11.32 -8.87
CA LEU A 48 11.06 9.89 -8.68
C LEU A 48 11.79 9.62 -7.35
N PRO A 49 11.38 8.59 -6.59
CA PRO A 49 12.07 8.21 -5.36
C PRO A 49 13.49 7.72 -5.69
N THR A 50 14.48 8.24 -4.98
CA THR A 50 15.89 7.84 -5.13
C THR A 50 16.23 6.55 -4.39
N GLU A 51 15.44 6.22 -3.36
CA GLU A 51 15.64 5.06 -2.50
C GLU A 51 14.35 4.24 -2.36
N TYR A 52 14.51 2.94 -2.13
CA TYR A 52 13.40 2.03 -1.85
C TYR A 52 12.55 2.48 -0.64
N ARG A 53 13.20 3.05 0.38
CA ARG A 53 12.53 3.53 1.60
C ARG A 53 11.55 4.65 1.29
N SER A 54 11.97 5.66 0.53
CA SER A 54 11.11 6.77 0.12
C SER A 54 9.97 6.27 -0.76
N TYR A 55 10.23 5.32 -1.66
CA TYR A 55 9.20 4.67 -2.48
C TYR A 55 8.12 3.99 -1.62
N VAL A 56 8.50 3.16 -0.64
CA VAL A 56 7.53 2.42 0.17
C VAL A 56 6.76 3.32 1.14
N GLN A 57 7.40 4.36 1.69
CA GLN A 57 6.75 5.32 2.59
C GLN A 57 5.71 6.16 1.86
N SER A 58 6.05 6.71 0.70
CA SER A 58 5.13 7.50 -0.13
C SER A 58 4.00 6.66 -0.71
N LYS A 59 4.31 5.48 -1.29
CA LYS A 59 3.31 4.49 -1.71
C LYS A 59 2.40 4.08 -0.55
N GLY A 60 2.95 3.97 0.66
CA GLY A 60 2.23 3.62 1.88
C GLY A 60 1.12 4.59 2.27
N ARG A 61 1.10 5.81 1.73
CA ARG A 61 0.01 6.78 1.93
C ARG A 61 -1.19 6.51 1.00
N ALA A 62 -0.96 5.94 -0.18
CA ALA A 62 -2.02 5.49 -1.09
C ALA A 62 -2.48 4.07 -0.70
N ARG A 63 -3.16 3.94 0.45
CA ARG A 63 -3.68 2.66 0.98
C ARG A 63 -5.21 2.65 1.19
N ALA A 64 -5.90 3.73 0.81
CA ALA A 64 -7.35 3.74 0.85
C ALA A 64 -7.93 2.77 -0.20
N PRO A 65 -9.16 2.26 -0.03
CA PRO A 65 -9.83 1.52 -1.08
C PRO A 65 -9.88 2.37 -2.36
N ILE A 66 -9.45 1.80 -3.48
CA ILE A 66 -9.41 2.50 -4.79
C ILE A 66 -8.47 3.74 -4.74
N SER A 67 -7.28 3.60 -4.15
CA SER A 67 -6.27 4.67 -4.15
C SER A 67 -5.35 4.63 -5.38
N ASN A 68 -4.99 5.81 -5.89
CA ASN A 68 -4.04 5.98 -6.98
C ASN A 68 -2.69 6.51 -6.46
N TYR A 69 -1.60 5.95 -6.99
CA TYR A 69 -0.25 6.41 -6.74
C TYR A 69 0.42 6.76 -8.07
N ILE A 70 0.72 8.05 -8.26
CA ILE A 70 1.25 8.59 -9.51
C ILE A 70 2.63 9.18 -9.24
N MET A 71 3.57 8.93 -10.13
CA MET A 71 4.87 9.59 -10.14
C MET A 71 5.03 10.35 -11.44
N LEU A 72 5.39 11.62 -11.33
CA LEU A 72 5.83 12.44 -12.44
C LEU A 72 7.33 12.21 -12.64
N ALA A 73 7.74 12.14 -13.90
CA ALA A 73 9.12 11.90 -14.26
C ALA A 73 9.42 12.53 -15.62
N ASP A 74 10.65 12.99 -15.79
CA ASP A 74 11.17 13.41 -17.10
C ASP A 74 11.20 12.20 -18.04
N THR A 75 10.85 12.40 -19.32
CA THR A 75 10.79 11.32 -20.32
C THR A 75 12.08 10.52 -20.42
N ASP A 76 13.23 11.18 -20.21
CA ASP A 76 14.55 10.56 -20.26
C ASP A 76 14.81 9.62 -19.06
N LYS A 77 14.27 9.94 -17.88
CA LYS A 77 14.47 9.19 -16.63
C LYS A 77 13.47 8.05 -16.44
N ILE A 78 12.36 8.05 -17.19
CA ILE A 78 11.34 6.99 -17.09
C ILE A 78 11.94 5.61 -17.38
N LYS A 79 12.80 5.50 -18.39
CA LYS A 79 13.39 4.22 -18.81
C LYS A 79 14.29 3.62 -17.74
N SER A 80 15.21 4.41 -17.18
CA SER A 80 16.10 3.93 -16.10
C SER A 80 15.29 3.58 -14.86
N PHE A 81 14.30 4.40 -14.52
CA PHE A 81 13.48 4.16 -13.33
C PHE A 81 12.56 2.94 -13.48
N GLU A 82 12.21 2.51 -14.69
CA GLU A 82 11.45 1.28 -14.88
C GLU A 82 12.20 0.05 -14.34
N GLU A 83 13.53 0.02 -14.53
CA GLU A 83 14.40 -1.04 -13.98
C GLU A 83 14.50 -0.94 -12.45
N ASP A 84 14.68 0.26 -11.92
CA ASP A 84 14.68 0.51 -10.48
C ASP A 84 13.34 0.11 -9.83
N LEU A 85 12.22 0.41 -10.48
CA LEU A 85 10.88 0.06 -10.00
C LEU A 85 10.67 -1.46 -9.96
N LYS A 86 11.20 -2.20 -10.94
CA LYS A 86 11.21 -3.68 -10.92
C LYS A 86 12.01 -4.18 -9.73
N THR A 87 13.17 -3.59 -9.48
CA THR A 87 14.03 -3.91 -8.33
C THR A 87 13.33 -3.61 -7.01
N TYR A 88 12.69 -2.46 -6.86
CA TYR A 88 11.93 -2.09 -5.67
C TYR A 88 10.75 -3.04 -5.41
N LYS A 89 10.02 -3.47 -6.45
CA LYS A 89 8.96 -4.48 -6.32
C LYS A 89 9.51 -5.83 -5.88
N ALA A 90 10.67 -6.24 -6.42
CA ALA A 90 11.33 -7.48 -6.01
C ALA A 90 11.76 -7.42 -4.54
N ILE A 91 12.36 -6.31 -4.10
CA ILE A 91 12.73 -6.07 -2.69
C ILE A 91 11.48 -6.14 -1.80
N GLU A 92 10.38 -5.46 -2.17
CA GLU A 92 9.13 -5.49 -1.42
C GLU A 92 8.59 -6.92 -1.26
N LYS A 93 8.63 -7.73 -2.33
CA LYS A 93 8.18 -9.13 -2.31
C LYS A 93 9.08 -9.99 -1.40
N ILE A 94 10.39 -9.85 -1.52
CA ILE A 94 11.36 -10.60 -0.69
C ILE A 94 11.17 -10.23 0.79
N LEU A 95 11.08 -8.94 1.12
CA LEU A 95 10.92 -8.47 2.50
C LEU A 95 9.60 -8.97 3.11
N ARG A 96 8.48 -8.87 2.39
CA ARG A 96 7.19 -9.40 2.85
C ARG A 96 7.29 -10.89 3.15
N ASN A 97 7.84 -11.67 2.22
CA ASN A 97 7.94 -13.12 2.40
C ASN A 97 8.89 -13.50 3.54
N LYS A 98 10.06 -12.85 3.64
CA LYS A 98 11.08 -13.18 4.65
C LYS A 98 10.68 -12.75 6.05
N CYS A 99 10.10 -11.56 6.22
CA CYS A 99 9.65 -11.09 7.53
C CYS A 99 8.41 -11.84 8.03
N SER A 100 7.54 -12.32 7.14
CA SER A 100 6.47 -13.24 7.51
C SER A 100 7.00 -14.62 7.92
N LYS A 101 8.08 -15.11 7.28
CA LYS A 101 8.68 -16.42 7.58
C LYS A 101 9.45 -16.47 8.91
N SER A 102 9.94 -15.35 9.42
CA SER A 102 10.62 -15.34 10.73
C SER A 102 9.67 -15.51 11.93
N VAL A 103 8.35 -15.53 11.72
CA VAL A 103 7.37 -15.83 12.77
C VAL A 103 6.96 -17.31 12.75
N ASP A 104 7.18 -18.03 11.65
CA ASP A 104 6.86 -19.45 11.52
C ASP A 104 8.13 -20.25 11.22
N THR A 105 8.81 -20.69 12.28
CA THR A 105 9.63 -21.90 12.22
C THR A 105 8.71 -23.10 12.02
N GLY A 106 8.27 -23.26 10.77
CA GLY A 106 7.53 -24.40 10.26
C GLY A 106 7.65 -24.37 8.75
N GLU A 107 8.32 -25.35 8.18
CA GLU A 107 8.50 -25.48 6.74
C GLU A 107 7.14 -25.46 6.05
N THR A 108 6.82 -24.36 5.35
CA THR A 108 5.80 -24.40 4.31
C THR A 108 6.47 -23.97 3.01
N ASP A 109 6.56 -24.97 2.13
CA ASP A 109 6.92 -24.81 0.73
C ASP A 109 6.00 -23.76 0.12
N ILE A 110 6.60 -22.83 -0.61
CA ILE A 110 5.87 -21.77 -1.28
C ILE A 110 5.32 -22.43 -2.55
N GLU A 111 4.13 -23.01 -2.48
CA GLU A 111 3.40 -23.40 -3.68
C GLU A 111 3.08 -22.15 -4.51
N PRO A 112 3.09 -22.25 -5.85
CA PRO A 112 2.70 -21.14 -6.72
C PRO A 112 1.30 -20.66 -6.33
N VAL A 113 1.08 -19.34 -6.34
CA VAL A 113 -0.22 -18.72 -6.09
C VAL A 113 -1.18 -19.18 -7.20
N VAL A 114 -1.82 -20.32 -6.98
CA VAL A 114 -3.05 -20.73 -7.65
C VAL A 114 -4.21 -19.94 -7.05
N ASP A 115 -5.25 -19.69 -7.83
CA ASP A 115 -6.48 -19.09 -7.31
C ASP A 115 -7.01 -20.04 -6.22
N ASP A 116 -7.09 -19.59 -4.97
CA ASP A 116 -7.46 -20.42 -3.81
C ASP A 116 -8.84 -21.10 -4.01
N ASP A 117 -9.67 -20.56 -4.91
CA ASP A 117 -10.96 -21.13 -5.31
C ASP A 117 -10.84 -22.48 -6.07
N ASP A 118 -9.67 -22.81 -6.62
CA ASP A 118 -9.40 -24.11 -7.26
C ASP A 118 -8.88 -25.17 -6.26
N VAL A 119 -8.47 -24.76 -5.05
CA VAL A 119 -7.90 -25.65 -4.03
C VAL A 119 -9.00 -26.39 -3.25
N PHE A 120 -10.13 -25.72 -3.01
CA PHE A 120 -11.26 -26.28 -2.30
C PHE A 120 -12.57 -26.11 -3.08
N PRO A 121 -13.40 -27.15 -3.20
CA PRO A 121 -14.70 -27.00 -3.83
C PRO A 121 -15.54 -25.98 -3.04
N PRO A 122 -16.35 -25.15 -3.72
CA PRO A 122 -17.18 -24.16 -3.05
C PRO A 122 -18.15 -24.83 -2.09
N TYR A 123 -18.36 -24.21 -0.92
CA TYR A 123 -19.40 -24.65 -0.01
C TYR A 123 -20.77 -24.28 -0.57
N VAL A 124 -21.63 -25.28 -0.79
CA VAL A 124 -22.97 -25.09 -1.36
C VAL A 124 -24.03 -25.58 -0.37
N LEU A 125 -25.00 -24.72 -0.03
CA LEU A 125 -26.07 -25.06 0.92
C LEU A 125 -27.13 -26.00 0.34
N ARG A 126 -27.34 -25.99 -0.98
CA ARG A 126 -28.26 -26.87 -1.70
C ARG A 126 -27.63 -27.33 -3.02
N PRO A 127 -27.55 -28.64 -3.30
CA PRO A 127 -26.91 -29.19 -4.50
C PRO A 127 -27.69 -28.93 -5.81
N GLU A 128 -28.68 -28.05 -5.79
CA GLU A 128 -29.41 -27.59 -6.98
C GLU A 128 -28.48 -26.72 -7.84
N ASP A 129 -28.53 -26.89 -9.15
CA ASP A 129 -27.70 -26.14 -10.09
C ASP A 129 -27.97 -24.63 -9.96
N GLY A 130 -26.95 -23.87 -9.56
CA GLY A 130 -27.05 -22.42 -9.33
C GLY A 130 -27.43 -21.98 -7.91
N GLY A 131 -27.43 -22.89 -6.93
CA GLY A 131 -27.63 -22.54 -5.51
C GLY A 131 -26.57 -21.56 -4.96
N PRO A 132 -26.89 -20.85 -3.85
CA PRO A 132 -25.92 -19.99 -3.15
C PRO A 132 -24.67 -20.78 -2.78
N ARG A 133 -23.51 -20.27 -3.19
CA ARG A 133 -22.20 -20.89 -2.99
C ARG A 133 -21.23 -19.89 -2.37
N VAL A 134 -20.35 -20.38 -1.51
CA VAL A 134 -19.28 -19.59 -0.89
C VAL A 134 -17.95 -20.21 -1.30
N THR A 135 -17.12 -19.41 -1.97
CA THR A 135 -15.73 -19.75 -2.27
C THR A 135 -14.79 -19.18 -1.21
N VAL A 136 -13.52 -19.58 -1.21
CA VAL A 136 -12.52 -19.11 -0.23
C VAL A 136 -12.37 -17.59 -0.33
N ASN A 137 -12.32 -17.06 -1.55
CA ASN A 137 -12.25 -15.62 -1.80
C ASN A 137 -13.52 -14.88 -1.35
N THR A 138 -14.70 -15.48 -1.57
CA THR A 138 -15.98 -14.85 -1.22
C THR A 138 -16.23 -14.84 0.30
N ALA A 139 -15.67 -15.80 1.04
CA ALA A 139 -15.82 -15.92 2.49
C ALA A 139 -15.28 -14.69 3.25
N ILE A 140 -14.23 -14.04 2.74
CA ILE A 140 -13.61 -12.86 3.36
C ILE A 140 -14.63 -11.74 3.59
N GLY A 141 -15.53 -11.52 2.62
CA GLY A 141 -16.59 -10.51 2.71
C GLY A 141 -17.66 -10.83 3.76
N HIS A 142 -17.83 -12.11 4.10
CA HIS A 142 -18.76 -12.56 5.14
C HIS A 142 -18.14 -12.51 6.55
N ILE A 143 -16.83 -12.72 6.68
CA ILE A 143 -16.09 -12.63 7.94
C ILE A 143 -15.89 -11.17 8.36
N ASN A 144 -15.63 -10.28 7.41
CA ASN A 144 -15.40 -8.84 7.68
C ASN A 144 -16.70 -8.05 7.91
N ARG A 145 -17.82 -8.74 8.17
CA ARG A 145 -19.14 -8.14 8.37
C ARG A 145 -19.43 -7.93 9.85
#